data_AF-A0A7U6M2Z4-F1
#
_entry.id   AF-A0A7U6M2Z4-F1
#
_cell.length_a   1.000
_cell.length_b   1.000
_cell.length_c   1.000
_cell.angle_alpha   90.00
_cell.angle_beta   90.00
_cell.angle_gamma   90.00
#
_symmetry.space_group_name_H-M   'P 1'
#
loop_
_entity.id
_entity.type
_entity.pdbx_description
1 polymer ?
#
loop_
_entity_poly.entity_id
_entity_poly.type
_entity_poly.pdbx_seq_one_letter_code
_entity_poly.pdbx_strand_id
1 'polypeptide(L)'
;MRDTELDTLRRDAELHNLDTSRVRITPDDGAYLVTFPRPLIALGPWAEHVQPAGAVRCRTAAQAEETMLRGLLKLSIAERQRVRCGFVVGWDSLRINRCPLSDDELDAYRLRIGHAAKVAQLQEELTEALAAQARREAAERGAADLSARHGLTIPTVQSTEHPSLPLSGKKRPRTQRKEVNNHE
;
A
#
# COMPACT_ATOMS: atom_id res chain seq x y z
N MET A 1 -7.99 9.59 -46.06
CA MET A 1 -9.05 9.60 -45.04
C MET A 1 -8.55 10.41 -43.87
N ARG A 2 -9.36 11.26 -43.24
CA ARG A 2 -8.95 11.97 -42.02
C ARG A 2 -9.14 11.00 -40.86
N ASP A 3 -8.09 10.70 -40.12
CA ASP A 3 -8.19 9.91 -38.90
C ASP A 3 -9.11 10.63 -37.91
N THR A 4 -10.03 9.89 -37.29
CA THR A 4 -10.86 10.45 -36.22
C THR A 4 -10.07 10.49 -34.91
N GLU A 5 -10.48 11.33 -33.96
CA GLU A 5 -9.84 11.38 -32.63
C GLU A 5 -9.88 10.02 -31.92
N LEU A 6 -10.93 9.23 -32.15
CA LEU A 6 -11.07 7.88 -31.62
C LEU A 6 -10.05 6.90 -32.22
N ASP A 7 -9.73 7.03 -33.51
CA ASP A 7 -8.72 6.19 -34.17
C ASP A 7 -7.30 6.49 -33.65
N THR A 8 -7.03 7.75 -33.29
CA THR A 8 -5.79 8.13 -32.59
C THR A 8 -5.73 7.50 -31.21
N LEU A 9 -6.83 7.54 -30.43
CA LEU A 9 -6.88 6.91 -29.11
C LEU A 9 -6.72 5.39 -29.15
N ARG A 10 -7.27 4.72 -30.17
CA ARG A 10 -7.09 3.27 -30.37
C ARG A 10 -5.61 2.94 -30.61
N ARG A 11 -4.93 3.71 -31.47
CA ARG A 11 -3.48 3.57 -31.71
C ARG A 11 -2.67 3.85 -30.44
N ASP A 12 -3.02 4.88 -29.69
CA ASP A 12 -2.37 5.16 -28.41
C ASP A 12 -2.58 4.02 -27.40
N ALA A 13 -3.77 3.43 -27.34
CA ALA A 13 -4.06 2.29 -26.48
C ALA A 13 -3.20 1.06 -26.82
N GLU A 14 -2.99 0.80 -28.11
CA GLU A 14 -2.08 -0.25 -28.59
C GLU A 14 -0.63 0.05 -28.21
N LEU A 15 -0.15 1.27 -28.46
CA LEU A 15 1.21 1.69 -28.10
C LEU A 15 1.48 1.62 -26.59
N HIS A 16 0.44 1.82 -25.78
CA HIS A 16 0.51 1.73 -24.33
C HIS A 16 0.22 0.33 -23.79
N ASN A 17 -0.01 -0.70 -24.62
CA ASN A 17 -0.33 -2.05 -24.17
C ASN A 17 -1.43 -2.04 -23.09
N LEU A 18 -2.55 -1.37 -23.38
CA LEU A 18 -3.65 -1.25 -22.41
C LEU A 18 -4.41 -2.57 -22.29
N ASP A 19 -4.62 -3.02 -21.05
CA ASP A 19 -5.47 -4.17 -20.76
C ASP A 19 -6.94 -3.75 -20.66
N THR A 20 -7.64 -3.80 -21.78
CA THR A 20 -9.05 -3.42 -21.87
C THR A 20 -9.98 -4.41 -21.16
N SER A 21 -9.51 -5.60 -20.80
CA SER A 21 -10.33 -6.62 -20.11
C SER A 21 -10.77 -6.18 -18.71
N ARG A 22 -10.07 -5.20 -18.11
CA ARG A 22 -10.37 -4.68 -16.77
C ARG A 22 -11.56 -3.73 -16.73
N VAL A 23 -11.98 -3.17 -17.86
CA VAL A 23 -13.10 -2.22 -17.94
C VAL A 23 -14.33 -2.95 -18.48
N ARG A 24 -15.50 -2.63 -17.91
CA ARG A 24 -16.77 -3.17 -18.40
C ARG A 24 -17.63 -2.05 -18.96
N ILE A 25 -18.13 -2.25 -20.18
CA ILE A 25 -19.16 -1.42 -20.79
C ILE A 25 -20.45 -2.23 -20.76
N THR A 26 -21.46 -1.73 -20.05
CA THR A 26 -22.79 -2.36 -19.98
C THR A 26 -23.84 -1.44 -20.58
N PRO A 27 -24.81 -1.94 -21.38
CA PRO A 27 -25.94 -1.12 -21.82
C PRO A 27 -26.81 -0.71 -20.61
N ASP A 28 -27.34 0.51 -20.63
CA ASP A 28 -28.14 1.12 -19.55
C ASP A 28 -29.21 2.05 -20.14
N ASP A 29 -30.47 1.59 -20.26
CA ASP A 29 -31.65 2.36 -20.71
C ASP A 29 -31.37 3.43 -21.78
N GLY A 30 -31.02 2.98 -22.99
CA GLY A 30 -30.72 3.85 -24.13
C GLY A 30 -29.36 4.57 -24.05
N ALA A 31 -28.53 4.19 -23.09
CA ALA A 31 -27.17 4.67 -22.87
C ALA A 31 -26.22 3.49 -22.62
N TYR A 32 -24.96 3.81 -22.32
CA TYR A 32 -23.90 2.88 -21.97
C TYR A 32 -23.28 3.30 -20.66
N LEU A 33 -22.95 2.34 -19.81
CA LEU A 33 -22.30 2.57 -18.52
C LEU A 33 -20.90 1.96 -18.56
N VAL A 34 -19.88 2.80 -18.42
CA VAL A 34 -18.46 2.40 -18.41
C VAL A 34 -18.00 2.32 -16.96
N THR A 35 -17.73 1.11 -16.47
CA THR A 35 -17.27 0.89 -15.09
C THR A 35 -15.77 0.63 -15.07
N PHE A 36 -15.03 1.52 -14.40
CA PHE A 36 -13.58 1.40 -14.27
C PHE A 36 -13.18 0.45 -13.14
N PRO A 37 -12.08 -0.30 -13.30
CA PRO A 37 -11.54 -1.14 -12.25
C PRO A 37 -10.97 -0.28 -11.12
N ARG A 38 -10.83 -0.89 -9.95
CA ARG A 38 -9.98 -0.32 -8.91
C ARG A 38 -8.50 -0.39 -9.34
N PRO A 39 -7.67 0.58 -8.91
CA PRO A 39 -6.22 0.49 -9.12
C PRO A 39 -5.63 -0.78 -8.49
N LEU A 40 -4.59 -1.34 -9.12
CA LEU A 40 -3.86 -2.51 -8.60
C LEU A 40 -3.10 -2.21 -7.29
N ILE A 41 -2.74 -0.94 -7.10
CA ILE A 41 -2.00 -0.43 -5.94
C ILE A 41 -2.53 0.95 -5.53
N ALA A 42 -2.25 1.34 -4.28
CA ALA A 42 -2.56 2.69 -3.82
C ALA A 42 -1.72 3.74 -4.57
N LEU A 43 -2.39 4.58 -5.36
CA LEU A 43 -1.73 5.56 -6.24
C LEU A 43 -1.19 6.79 -5.50
N GLY A 44 -1.71 7.10 -4.31
CA GLY A 44 -1.32 8.27 -3.53
C GLY A 44 -1.49 9.56 -4.34
N PRO A 45 -0.45 10.39 -4.52
CA PRO A 45 -0.56 11.66 -5.28
C PRO A 45 -0.95 11.44 -6.75
N TRP A 46 -0.64 10.26 -7.33
CA TRP A 46 -1.01 9.95 -8.70
C TRP A 46 -2.51 9.68 -8.88
N ALA A 47 -3.27 9.53 -7.79
CA ALA A 47 -4.71 9.33 -7.84
C ALA A 47 -5.46 10.56 -8.39
N GLU A 48 -4.92 11.77 -8.21
CA GLU A 48 -5.56 13.03 -8.63
C GLU A 48 -5.75 13.12 -10.15
N HIS A 49 -4.88 12.45 -10.91
CA HIS A 49 -4.90 12.45 -12.38
C HIS A 49 -5.71 11.28 -12.96
N VAL A 50 -6.15 10.36 -12.12
CA VAL A 50 -6.94 9.19 -12.53
C VAL A 50 -8.41 9.51 -12.33
N GLN A 51 -9.23 9.08 -13.29
CA GLN A 51 -10.67 9.26 -13.22
C GLN A 51 -11.20 8.58 -11.95
N PRO A 52 -12.10 9.24 -11.18
CA PRO A 52 -12.57 8.70 -9.91
C PRO A 52 -13.14 7.30 -10.11
N ALA A 53 -12.83 6.39 -9.18
CA ALA A 53 -13.33 5.02 -9.23
C ALA A 53 -14.87 5.03 -9.24
N GLY A 54 -15.46 4.44 -10.28
CA GLY A 54 -16.90 4.48 -10.46
C GLY A 54 -17.34 4.15 -11.88
N ALA A 55 -18.62 4.40 -12.14
CA ALA A 55 -19.25 4.17 -13.42
C ALA A 55 -19.60 5.50 -14.10
N VAL A 56 -19.28 5.62 -15.39
CA VAL A 56 -19.55 6.81 -16.20
C VAL A 56 -20.61 6.48 -17.24
N ARG A 57 -21.71 7.24 -17.25
CA ARG A 57 -22.77 7.07 -18.24
C ARG A 57 -22.44 7.84 -19.52
N CYS A 58 -22.51 7.15 -20.66
CA CYS A 58 -22.22 7.63 -22.00
C CYS A 58 -23.45 7.46 -22.88
N ARG A 59 -23.72 8.41 -23.78
CA ARG A 59 -24.94 8.40 -24.61
C ARG A 59 -24.81 7.56 -25.87
N THR A 60 -23.58 7.35 -26.35
CA THR A 60 -23.29 6.60 -27.58
C THR A 60 -22.18 5.59 -27.33
N ALA A 61 -22.14 4.55 -28.18
CA ALA A 61 -21.08 3.53 -28.11
C ALA A 61 -19.69 4.13 -28.32
N ALA A 62 -19.55 5.06 -29.29
CA ALA A 62 -18.29 5.76 -29.54
C ALA A 62 -17.81 6.57 -28.32
N GLN A 63 -18.73 7.26 -27.63
CA GLN A 63 -18.41 7.99 -26.40
C GLN A 63 -18.00 7.04 -25.26
N ALA A 64 -18.66 5.88 -25.16
CA ALA A 64 -18.33 4.86 -24.16
C ALA A 64 -16.92 4.30 -24.38
N GLU A 65 -16.57 4.01 -25.64
CA GLU A 65 -15.23 3.55 -26.02
C GLU A 65 -14.17 4.62 -25.74
N GLU A 66 -14.42 5.87 -26.15
CA GLU A 66 -13.50 6.98 -25.88
C GLU A 66 -13.24 7.14 -24.37
N THR A 67 -14.32 7.11 -23.58
CA THR A 67 -14.27 7.24 -22.11
C THR A 67 -13.44 6.09 -21.53
N MET A 68 -13.72 4.85 -21.93
CA MET A 68 -12.97 3.67 -21.51
C MET A 68 -11.48 3.81 -21.81
N LEU A 69 -11.11 4.12 -23.05
CA LEU A 69 -9.70 4.18 -23.46
C LEU A 69 -8.95 5.29 -22.73
N ARG A 70 -9.52 6.49 -22.63
CA ARG A 70 -8.89 7.62 -21.93
C ARG A 70 -8.70 7.34 -20.43
N GLY A 71 -9.74 6.79 -19.78
CA GLY A 71 -9.68 6.48 -18.35
C GLY A 71 -8.68 5.38 -18.05
N LEU A 72 -8.66 4.31 -18.87
CA LEU A 72 -7.74 3.19 -18.71
C LEU A 72 -6.29 3.59 -19.00
N LEU A 73 -6.05 4.46 -19.99
CA LEU A 73 -4.73 5.00 -20.28
C LEU A 73 -4.17 5.76 -19.07
N LYS A 74 -4.96 6.68 -18.50
CA LYS A 74 -4.57 7.45 -17.31
C LYS A 74 -4.29 6.54 -16.12
N LEU A 75 -5.17 5.57 -15.86
CA LEU A 75 -5.02 4.61 -14.77
C LEU A 75 -3.72 3.80 -14.94
N SER A 76 -3.50 3.23 -16.12
CA SER A 76 -2.34 2.39 -16.41
C SER A 76 -1.03 3.17 -16.30
N ILE A 77 -1.00 4.41 -16.79
CA ILE A 77 0.16 5.29 -16.65
C ILE A 77 0.44 5.61 -15.18
N ALA A 78 -0.59 5.95 -14.39
CA ALA A 78 -0.44 6.24 -12.97
C ALA A 78 0.06 5.01 -12.19
N GLU A 79 -0.47 3.82 -12.46
CA GLU A 79 0.00 2.56 -11.87
C GLU A 79 1.48 2.32 -12.20
N ARG A 80 1.87 2.44 -13.47
CA ARG A 80 3.26 2.24 -13.94
C ARG A 80 4.22 3.24 -13.31
N GLN A 81 3.86 4.53 -13.32
CA GLN A 81 4.67 5.58 -12.72
C GLN A 81 4.80 5.37 -11.22
N ARG A 82 3.72 5.01 -10.52
CA ARG A 82 3.76 4.78 -9.08
C ARG A 82 4.71 3.64 -8.69
N VAL A 83 4.71 2.55 -9.45
CA VAL A 83 5.60 1.41 -9.20
C VAL A 83 7.06 1.78 -9.47
N ARG A 84 7.33 2.40 -10.63
CA ARG A 84 8.68 2.55 -11.18
C ARG A 84 9.38 3.86 -10.80
N CYS A 85 8.65 4.88 -10.36
CA CYS A 85 9.22 6.17 -9.96
C CYS A 85 10.27 5.99 -8.86
N GLY A 86 11.47 6.52 -9.11
CA GLY A 86 12.61 6.45 -8.19
C GLY A 86 13.26 5.07 -8.04
N PHE A 87 12.86 4.08 -8.85
CA PHE A 87 13.44 2.73 -8.79
C PHE A 87 14.14 2.33 -10.09
N VAL A 88 13.53 2.65 -11.23
CA VAL A 88 14.10 2.27 -12.51
C VAL A 88 15.10 3.33 -12.96
N VAL A 89 16.32 2.91 -13.30
CA VAL A 89 17.41 3.78 -13.77
C VAL A 89 17.57 3.67 -15.28
N GLY A 90 17.72 4.81 -15.96
CA GLY A 90 17.96 4.87 -17.41
C GLY A 90 16.73 4.64 -18.28
N TRP A 91 15.52 4.57 -17.69
CA TRP A 91 14.28 4.56 -18.45
C TRP A 91 13.76 5.97 -18.62
N ASP A 92 13.32 6.30 -19.83
CA ASP A 92 12.59 7.52 -20.10
C ASP A 92 11.10 7.37 -19.74
N SER A 93 10.41 8.50 -19.64
CA SER A 93 8.98 8.52 -19.31
C SER A 93 8.15 7.73 -20.31
N LEU A 94 8.55 7.70 -21.59
CA LEU A 94 7.85 6.97 -22.63
C LEU A 94 7.89 5.45 -22.40
N ARG A 95 9.07 4.90 -22.10
CA ARG A 95 9.23 3.48 -21.79
C ARG A 95 8.50 3.09 -20.52
N ILE A 96 8.57 3.92 -19.47
CA ILE A 96 7.80 3.70 -18.23
C ILE A 96 6.31 3.61 -18.53
N ASN A 97 5.79 4.52 -19.36
CA ASN A 97 4.37 4.62 -19.64
C ASN A 97 3.86 3.57 -20.62
N ARG A 98 4.70 2.94 -21.44
CA ARG A 98 4.30 1.97 -22.47
C ARG A 98 4.53 0.51 -22.10
N CYS A 99 5.54 0.24 -21.28
CA CYS A 99 5.84 -1.12 -20.85
C CYS A 99 4.81 -1.57 -19.80
N PRO A 100 4.10 -2.70 -19.99
CA PRO A 100 3.18 -3.22 -18.99
C PRO A 100 3.93 -3.60 -17.71
N LEU A 101 3.23 -3.61 -16.58
CA LEU A 101 3.80 -4.04 -15.30
C LEU A 101 3.86 -5.56 -15.25
N SER A 102 4.98 -6.11 -14.79
CA SER A 102 5.04 -7.54 -14.46
C SER A 102 4.54 -7.79 -13.03
N ASP A 103 4.13 -9.03 -12.76
CA ASP A 103 3.72 -9.45 -11.41
C ASP A 103 4.90 -9.33 -10.42
N ASP A 104 6.13 -9.65 -10.87
CA ASP A 104 7.34 -9.50 -10.06
C ASP A 104 7.58 -8.04 -9.64
N GLU A 105 7.34 -7.07 -10.53
CA GLU A 105 7.47 -5.64 -10.20
C GLU A 105 6.42 -5.22 -9.17
N LEU A 106 5.19 -5.74 -9.27
CA LEU A 106 4.12 -5.45 -8.33
C LEU A 106 4.42 -6.04 -6.94
N ASP A 107 4.94 -7.25 -6.88
CA ASP A 107 5.29 -7.89 -5.61
C ASP A 107 6.51 -7.23 -4.96
N ALA A 108 7.54 -6.89 -5.74
CA ALA A 108 8.66 -6.08 -5.26
C ALA A 108 8.18 -4.73 -4.71
N TYR A 109 7.23 -4.08 -5.39
CA TYR A 109 6.63 -2.83 -4.92
C TYR A 109 5.91 -2.99 -3.57
N ARG A 110 5.08 -4.03 -3.43
CA ARG A 110 4.35 -4.32 -2.19
C ARG A 110 5.29 -4.59 -1.02
N LEU A 111 6.35 -5.38 -1.24
CA LEU A 111 7.36 -5.66 -0.24
C LEU A 111 8.08 -4.38 0.20
N ARG A 112 8.43 -3.50 -0.74
CA ARG A 112 9.07 -2.21 -0.43
C ARG A 112 8.20 -1.32 0.44
N ILE A 113 6.91 -1.18 0.10
CA ILE A 113 5.97 -0.39 0.90
C ILE A 113 5.78 -0.99 2.29
N GLY A 114 5.65 -2.33 2.38
CA GLY A 114 5.56 -3.02 3.67
C GLY A 114 6.80 -2.82 4.54
N HIS A 115 7.99 -2.92 3.94
CA HIS A 115 9.25 -2.66 4.64
C HIS A 115 9.34 -1.22 5.15
N ALA A 116 9.02 -0.23 4.30
CA ALA A 116 9.03 1.17 4.69
C ALA A 116 8.08 1.46 5.87
N ALA A 117 6.87 0.90 5.84
CA ALA A 117 5.92 1.01 6.94
C ALA A 117 6.46 0.38 8.23
N LYS A 118 7.11 -0.79 8.13
CA LYS A 118 7.69 -1.45 9.30
C LYS A 118 8.86 -0.68 9.89
N VAL A 119 9.72 -0.10 9.05
CA VAL A 119 10.82 0.77 9.49
C VAL A 119 10.28 2.01 10.22
N ALA A 120 9.25 2.66 9.68
CA ALA A 120 8.63 3.82 10.34
C ALA A 120 8.06 3.46 11.72
N GLN A 121 7.38 2.31 11.84
CA GLN A 121 6.91 1.81 13.14
C GLN A 121 8.06 1.60 14.14
N LEU A 122 9.14 0.95 13.71
CA LEU A 122 10.31 0.71 14.58
C LEU A 122 11.00 2.01 15.00
N GLN A 123 10.98 3.03 14.14
CA GLN A 123 11.50 4.36 14.48
C GLN A 123 10.64 5.06 15.53
N GLU A 124 9.31 4.95 15.46
CA GLU A 124 8.42 5.43 16.52
C GLU A 124 8.69 4.70 17.85
N GLU A 125 8.75 3.37 17.84
CA GLU A 125 9.04 2.57 19.03
C GLU A 125 10.40 2.95 19.66
N LEU A 126 11.41 3.20 18.83
CA LEU A 126 12.73 3.62 19.29
C LEU A 126 12.72 5.03 19.89
N THR A 127 12.00 5.98 19.29
CA THR A 127 11.91 7.34 19.84
C THR A 127 11.16 7.36 21.17
N GLU A 128 10.10 6.55 21.32
CA GLU A 128 9.38 6.39 22.58
C GLU A 128 10.26 5.75 23.66
N ALA A 129 11.02 4.71 23.32
CA ALA A 129 11.95 4.05 24.24
C ALA A 129 13.05 5.01 24.75
N LEU A 130 13.63 5.80 23.85
CA LEU A 130 14.63 6.81 24.20
C LEU A 130 14.03 7.92 25.09
N ALA A 131 12.81 8.37 24.82
CA ALA A 131 12.12 9.34 25.68
C ALA A 131 11.79 8.77 27.07
N ALA A 132 11.45 7.48 27.17
CA ALA A 132 11.27 6.81 28.45
C ALA A 132 12.58 6.68 29.22
N GLN A 133 13.69 6.33 28.55
CA GLN A 133 15.01 6.24 29.16
C GLN A 133 15.49 7.61 29.66
N ALA A 134 15.39 8.67 28.86
CA ALA A 134 15.78 10.01 29.25
C ALA A 134 15.01 10.50 30.50
N ARG A 135 13.72 10.15 30.62
CA ARG A 135 12.92 10.44 31.82
C ARG A 135 13.40 9.68 33.06
N ARG A 136 13.79 8.41 32.91
CA ARG A 136 14.36 7.61 34.01
C ARG A 136 15.70 8.19 34.47
N GLU A 137 16.60 8.49 33.54
CA GLU A 137 17.90 9.09 33.84
C GLU A 137 17.76 10.49 34.48
N ALA A 138 16.75 11.27 34.08
CA ALA A 138 16.47 12.56 34.71
C ALA A 138 15.92 12.39 36.14
N ALA A 139 15.06 11.40 36.37
CA ALA A 139 14.54 11.07 37.71
C ALA A 139 15.66 10.56 38.63
N GLU A 140 16.55 9.69 38.13
CA GLU A 140 17.71 9.18 38.86
C GLU A 140 18.69 10.30 39.21
N ARG A 141 19.01 11.19 38.27
CA ARG A 141 19.84 12.38 38.52
C ARG A 141 19.20 13.33 39.54
N GLY A 142 17.89 13.56 39.44
CA GLY A 142 17.15 14.38 40.39
C GLY A 142 17.15 13.78 41.80
N ALA A 143 16.99 12.46 41.92
CA ALA A 143 17.07 11.74 43.19
C ALA A 143 18.48 11.82 43.79
N ALA A 144 19.52 11.64 42.97
CA ALA A 144 20.91 11.77 43.39
C ALA A 144 21.23 13.19 43.90
N ASP A 145 20.82 14.24 43.17
CA ASP A 145 21.06 15.63 43.56
C ASP A 145 20.33 16.01 44.86
N LEU A 146 19.06 15.59 45.03
CA LEU A 146 18.33 15.76 46.29
C LEU A 146 18.99 15.04 47.46
N SER A 147 19.47 13.81 47.24
CA SER A 147 20.17 13.03 48.28
C SER A 147 21.46 13.72 48.73
N ALA A 148 22.22 14.29 47.79
CA ALA A 148 23.46 15.00 48.06
C ALA A 148 23.23 16.33 48.81
N ARG A 149 22.18 17.08 48.43
CA ARG A 149 21.86 18.38 49.04
C ARG A 149 21.32 18.26 50.46
N HIS A 150 20.56 17.20 50.75
CA HIS A 150 19.87 17.05 52.03
C HIS A 150 20.50 15.99 52.94
N GLY A 151 21.62 15.37 52.54
CA GLY A 151 22.27 14.30 53.31
C GLY A 151 21.37 13.08 53.53
N LEU A 152 20.33 12.92 52.69
CA LEU A 152 19.36 11.84 52.79
C LEU A 152 20.00 10.58 52.21
N THR A 153 20.34 9.62 53.06
CA THR A 153 20.70 8.28 52.62
C THR A 153 19.44 7.63 52.06
N ILE A 154 19.38 7.45 50.74
CA ILE A 154 18.29 6.71 50.09
C ILE A 154 18.35 5.28 50.65
N PRO A 155 17.37 4.80 51.43
CA PRO A 155 17.33 3.40 51.81
C PRO A 155 17.18 2.60 50.52
N THR A 156 18.12 1.68 50.29
CA THR A 156 18.11 0.79 49.13
C THR A 156 16.86 -0.08 49.25
N VAL A 157 15.79 0.27 48.54
CA VAL A 157 14.65 -0.63 48.40
C VAL A 157 15.15 -1.75 47.51
N GLN A 158 15.49 -2.88 48.13
CA GLN A 158 15.81 -4.11 47.41
C GLN A 158 14.64 -4.41 46.49
N SER A 159 14.88 -4.32 45.19
CA SER A 159 13.99 -4.84 44.17
C SER A 159 13.86 -6.33 44.47
N THR A 160 12.74 -6.74 45.05
CA THR A 160 12.41 -8.16 45.13
C THR A 160 12.21 -8.61 43.70
N GLU A 161 13.20 -9.34 43.20
CA GLU A 161 13.16 -10.02 41.92
C GLU A 161 11.85 -10.81 41.86
N HIS A 162 10.88 -10.30 41.12
CA HIS A 162 9.81 -11.15 40.65
C HIS A 162 10.46 -12.14 39.67
N PRO A 163 10.37 -13.46 39.94
CA PRO A 163 10.99 -14.46 39.09
C PRO A 163 10.42 -14.31 37.68
N SER A 164 11.33 -14.10 36.73
CA SER A 164 11.07 -14.14 35.31
C SER A 164 10.40 -15.47 34.97
N LEU A 165 9.14 -15.40 34.55
CA LEU A 165 8.43 -16.54 33.99
C LEU A 165 9.26 -17.07 32.80
N PRO A 166 9.64 -18.37 32.79
CA PRO A 166 10.31 -18.93 31.63
C PRO A 166 9.32 -18.91 30.46
N LEU A 167 9.76 -18.39 29.32
CA LEU A 167 9.14 -18.57 28.01
C LEU A 167 9.07 -20.08 27.70
N SER A 168 8.05 -20.73 28.26
CA SER A 168 7.69 -22.10 27.92
C SER A 168 7.04 -22.07 26.53
N GLY A 169 7.84 -22.43 25.52
CA GLY A 169 7.36 -22.71 24.19
C GLY A 169 6.41 -23.91 24.19
N LYS A 170 5.13 -23.69 24.48
CA LYS A 170 4.06 -24.65 24.19
C LYS A 170 3.68 -24.51 22.72
N LYS A 171 4.23 -25.40 21.89
CA LYS A 171 3.70 -25.73 20.56
C LYS A 171 2.20 -25.98 20.70
N ARG A 172 1.38 -25.16 20.04
CA ARG A 172 -0.07 -25.42 19.93
C ARG A 172 -0.26 -26.73 19.15
N PRO A 173 -0.99 -27.72 19.67
CA PRO A 173 -1.37 -28.87 18.87
C PRO A 173 -2.39 -28.42 17.83
N ARG A 174 -2.08 -28.71 16.56
CA ARG A 174 -2.96 -28.56 15.41
C ARG A 174 -4.17 -29.49 15.62
N THR A 175 -5.33 -28.92 15.89
CA THR A 175 -6.58 -29.69 15.96
C THR A 175 -6.87 -30.26 14.58
N GLN A 176 -6.68 -31.56 14.41
CA GLN A 176 -7.18 -32.29 13.25
C GLN A 176 -8.71 -32.27 13.30
N ARG A 177 -9.33 -31.68 12.27
CA ARG A 177 -10.76 -31.78 12.04
C ARG A 177 -11.04 -33.23 11.63
N LYS A 178 -11.69 -33.97 12.52
CA LYS A 178 -12.17 -35.33 12.27
C LYS A 178 -13.33 -35.23 11.27
N GLU A 179 -13.14 -35.83 10.10
CA GLU A 179 -14.25 -36.19 9.22
C GLU A 179 -15.17 -37.13 9.98
N VAL A 180 -16.48 -36.85 9.96
CA VAL A 180 -17.50 -37.82 10.32
C VAL A 180 -18.44 -37.90 9.13
N ASN A 181 -18.11 -38.84 8.25
CA ASN A 181 -19.11 -39.60 7.51
C ASN A 181 -20.04 -40.29 8.52
N ASN A 182 -21.34 -40.27 8.24
CA ASN A 182 -22.30 -41.38 8.34
C ASN A 182 -23.66 -40.80 7.91
N HIS A 183 -24.24 -41.21 6.77
CA HIS A 183 -25.03 -42.43 6.62
C HIS A 183 -26.05 -42.61 7.76
N GLU A 184 -27.25 -42.07 7.53
CA GLU A 184 -28.51 -42.82 7.34
C GLU A 184 -29.54 -41.92 6.66
#